data_AF-C0R932-F1
#
_entry.id   AF-C0R932-F1
#
_cell.length_a   1.000
_cell.length_b   1.000
_cell.length_c   1.000
_cell.angle_alpha   90.00
_cell.angle_beta   90.00
_cell.angle_gamma   90.00
#
_symmetry.space_group_name_H-M   'P 1'
#
loop_
_entity.id
_entity.type
_entity.pdbx_description
1 polymer ?
#
loop_
_entity_poly.entity_id
_entity_poly.type
_entity_poly.pdbx_seq_one_letter_code
_entity_poly.pdbx_strand_id
1 'polypeptide(L)'
;MIQSSDNIVKEITKDLKDNKDNVYQGIELNINQIKKLSAIQKSIIEFKSNEEFNLIRKMFNSFSVLNEAYIDFKEGLHLIKYKALFKEYSSENFIFLYQGSNICQFNSRFFQNKDAKESSKLLWIAKEYLKKLLNENDQHQTERILYRKIASNTNERTMISTFSPKNCYCVNSIYINCEKVPISIFKKLFIISVFNSLAFDFIIRRFVDSNATKSCLY
;
A
#
# COMPACT_ATOMS: atom_id res chain seq x y z
N MET A 1 26.15 -5.14 23.85
CA MET A 1 25.99 -6.54 24.33
C MET A 1 25.51 -6.43 25.76
N ILE A 2 24.19 -6.44 25.98
CA ILE A 2 23.63 -6.41 27.35
C ILE A 2 23.91 -7.80 27.93
N GLN A 3 24.72 -7.87 28.98
CA GLN A 3 25.12 -9.15 29.55
C GLN A 3 23.95 -9.71 30.34
N SER A 4 23.77 -11.03 30.31
CA SER A 4 22.68 -11.76 30.98
C SER A 4 22.66 -11.61 32.52
N SER A 5 23.61 -10.89 33.10
CA SER A 5 23.76 -10.55 34.52
C SER A 5 23.32 -9.13 34.88
N ASP A 6 22.90 -8.30 33.92
CA ASP A 6 22.54 -6.91 34.19
C ASP A 6 21.20 -6.81 34.94
N ASN A 7 21.28 -6.34 36.19
CA ASN A 7 20.12 -6.07 37.05
C ASN A 7 19.13 -5.07 36.44
N ILE A 8 19.53 -4.31 35.42
CA ILE A 8 18.71 -3.35 34.68
C ILE A 8 17.46 -4.02 34.10
N VAL A 9 17.58 -5.20 33.49
CA VAL A 9 16.40 -5.90 32.93
C VAL A 9 15.45 -6.33 34.05
N LYS A 10 16.00 -6.80 35.18
CA LYS A 10 15.20 -7.16 36.36
C LYS A 10 14.52 -5.93 36.97
N GLU A 11 15.19 -4.79 37.01
CA GLU A 11 14.68 -3.54 37.57
C GLU A 11 13.55 -2.96 36.70
N ILE A 12 13.75 -2.90 35.38
CA ILE A 12 12.74 -2.47 34.40
C ILE A 12 11.50 -3.39 34.40
N THR A 13 11.69 -4.70 34.63
CA THR A 13 10.58 -5.67 34.63
C THR A 13 9.97 -5.94 36.00
N LYS A 14 10.55 -5.44 37.09
CA LYS A 14 10.05 -5.63 38.46
C LYS A 14 8.70 -4.95 38.63
N ASP A 15 8.60 -3.71 38.18
CA ASP A 15 7.37 -2.90 38.26
C ASP A 15 6.27 -3.41 37.30
N LEU A 16 6.62 -4.20 36.29
CA LEU A 16 5.67 -4.85 35.38
C LEU A 16 5.06 -6.14 35.95
N LYS A 17 5.70 -6.77 36.94
CA LYS A 17 5.26 -8.05 37.53
C LYS A 17 4.50 -7.88 38.84
N ASP A 18 4.70 -6.78 39.55
CA ASP A 18 3.96 -6.48 40.77
C ASP A 18 2.55 -5.99 40.40
N ASN A 19 1.62 -6.95 40.34
CA ASN A 19 0.17 -6.83 40.07
C ASN A 19 -0.61 -5.86 41.00
N LYS A 20 0.05 -4.99 41.75
CA LYS A 20 -0.62 -4.18 42.78
C LYS A 20 -1.24 -2.88 42.28
N ASP A 21 -0.81 -2.35 41.13
CA ASP A 21 -1.50 -1.27 40.42
C ASP A 21 -1.19 -1.39 38.93
N ASN A 22 -2.06 -2.06 38.18
CA ASN A 22 -1.79 -2.52 36.82
C ASN A 22 -1.88 -1.36 35.80
N VAL A 23 -0.92 -0.43 35.83
CA VAL A 23 -0.90 0.75 34.93
C VAL A 23 -0.49 0.37 33.50
N TYR A 24 0.20 -0.76 33.32
CA TYR A 24 0.61 -1.27 32.00
C TYR A 24 0.26 -2.76 31.84
N GLN A 25 -0.90 -3.05 31.26
CA GLN A 25 -1.17 -4.36 30.65
C GLN A 25 -0.39 -4.49 29.34
N GLY A 26 0.90 -4.81 29.44
CA GLY A 26 1.72 -5.16 28.28
C GLY A 26 1.22 -6.44 27.61
N ILE A 27 1.46 -6.57 26.30
CA ILE A 27 1.17 -7.79 25.55
C ILE A 27 2.44 -8.61 25.47
N GLU A 28 2.41 -9.81 26.05
CA GLU A 28 3.54 -10.73 26.01
C GLU A 28 3.62 -11.41 24.63
N LEU A 29 4.75 -11.22 23.95
CA LEU A 29 5.01 -11.79 22.63
C LEU A 29 6.23 -12.71 22.69
N ASN A 30 6.07 -13.96 22.28
CA ASN A 30 7.21 -14.85 22.09
C ASN A 30 7.85 -14.66 20.71
N ILE A 31 9.13 -15.04 20.59
CA ILE A 31 9.92 -14.85 19.35
C ILE A 31 9.27 -15.54 18.14
N ASN A 32 8.62 -16.70 18.34
CA ASN A 32 7.95 -17.43 17.27
C ASN A 32 6.71 -16.69 16.74
N GLN A 33 5.96 -16.03 17.63
CA GLN A 33 4.83 -15.17 17.28
C GLN A 33 5.34 -13.94 16.52
N ILE A 34 6.41 -13.30 17.00
CA ILE A 34 7.03 -12.16 16.31
C ILE A 34 7.45 -12.55 14.90
N LYS A 35 8.11 -13.70 14.72
CA LYS A 35 8.53 -14.18 13.39
C LYS A 35 7.35 -14.45 12.45
N LYS A 36 6.23 -14.96 12.98
CA LYS A 36 5.02 -15.20 12.18
C LYS A 36 4.29 -13.92 11.79
N LEU A 37 4.24 -12.96 12.71
CA LEU A 37 3.58 -11.68 12.51
C LEU A 37 4.41 -10.73 11.64
N SER A 38 5.74 -10.88 11.69
CA SER A 38 6.71 -10.15 10.85
C SER A 38 6.94 -10.80 9.49
N ALA A 39 6.02 -11.65 9.03
CA ALA A 39 6.12 -12.34 7.74
C ALA A 39 6.14 -11.37 6.55
N ILE A 40 5.48 -10.21 6.68
CA ILE A 40 5.43 -9.15 5.67
C ILE A 40 6.65 -8.23 5.83
N GLN A 41 6.79 -7.65 7.01
CA GLN A 41 7.88 -6.75 7.34
C GLN A 41 8.58 -7.28 8.57
N LYS A 42 9.91 -7.25 8.61
CA LYS A 42 10.74 -7.60 9.78
C LYS A 42 10.60 -6.55 10.91
N SER A 43 9.37 -6.28 11.33
CA SER A 43 8.98 -5.27 12.30
C SER A 43 8.12 -5.91 13.40
N ILE A 44 8.03 -5.20 14.53
CA ILE A 44 7.12 -5.56 15.63
C ILE A 44 5.82 -4.79 15.38
N ILE A 45 4.72 -5.52 15.25
CA ILE A 45 3.38 -4.93 15.10
C ILE A 45 2.92 -4.44 16.48
N GLU A 46 2.42 -3.21 16.53
CA GLU A 46 1.77 -2.66 17.71
C GLU A 46 0.33 -3.17 17.83
N PHE A 47 -0.06 -3.52 19.06
CA PHE A 47 -1.39 -4.01 19.39
C PHE A 47 -1.97 -3.16 20.51
N LYS A 48 -3.23 -2.78 20.37
CA LYS A 48 -3.97 -1.98 21.36
C LYS A 48 -4.45 -2.82 22.54
N SER A 49 -4.73 -4.11 22.31
CA SER A 49 -5.25 -5.01 23.34
C SER A 49 -4.97 -6.48 23.03
N ASN A 50 -5.20 -7.35 24.02
CA ASN A 50 -5.07 -8.79 23.87
C ASN A 50 -6.09 -9.39 22.88
N GLU A 51 -7.30 -8.82 22.80
CA GLU A 51 -8.32 -9.22 21.83
C GLU A 51 -7.84 -8.97 20.39
N GLU A 52 -7.26 -7.79 20.16
CA GLU A 52 -6.70 -7.42 18.87
C GLU A 52 -5.52 -8.32 18.49
N PHE A 53 -4.61 -8.57 19.44
CA PHE A 53 -3.52 -9.52 19.26
C PHE A 53 -4.04 -10.92 18.87
N ASN A 54 -5.04 -11.43 19.60
CA ASN A 54 -5.63 -12.74 19.34
C ASN A 54 -6.28 -12.83 17.95
N LEU A 55 -6.99 -11.77 17.54
CA LEU A 55 -7.58 -11.68 16.20
C LEU A 55 -6.51 -11.75 15.11
N ILE A 56 -5.49 -10.88 15.18
CA ILE A 56 -4.42 -10.83 14.17
C ILE A 56 -3.65 -12.16 14.14
N ARG A 57 -3.30 -12.70 15.31
CA ARG A 57 -2.66 -14.01 15.43
C ARG A 57 -3.49 -15.11 14.78
N LYS A 58 -4.81 -15.12 14.96
CA LYS A 58 -5.70 -16.10 14.32
C LYS A 58 -5.66 -15.97 12.80
N MET A 59 -5.69 -14.74 12.27
CA MET A 59 -5.64 -14.48 10.83
C MET A 59 -4.34 -14.99 10.20
N PHE A 60 -3.18 -14.60 10.73
CA PHE A 60 -1.87 -15.01 10.21
C PHE A 60 -1.58 -16.52 10.39
N ASN A 61 -2.23 -17.19 11.34
CA ASN A 61 -2.13 -18.65 11.45
C ASN A 61 -3.07 -19.40 10.50
N SER A 62 -4.19 -18.79 10.10
CA SER A 62 -5.21 -19.45 9.28
C SER A 62 -4.98 -19.25 7.78
N PHE A 63 -4.33 -18.14 7.40
CA PHE A 63 -4.18 -17.75 6.00
C PHE A 63 -2.72 -17.42 5.67
N SER A 64 -2.31 -17.79 4.46
CA SER A 64 -1.03 -17.35 3.90
C SER A 64 -1.07 -15.87 3.58
N VAL A 65 0.08 -15.21 3.76
CA VAL A 65 0.29 -13.84 3.30
C VAL A 65 0.15 -13.78 1.77
N LEU A 66 -0.32 -12.63 1.28
CA LEU A 66 -0.31 -12.35 -0.15
C LEU A 66 1.12 -12.46 -0.68
N ASN A 67 1.29 -12.92 -1.92
CA ASN A 67 2.63 -13.05 -2.52
C ASN A 67 2.62 -12.53 -3.96
N GLU A 68 3.81 -12.19 -4.45
CA GLU A 68 4.01 -11.63 -5.79
C GLU A 68 3.58 -12.59 -6.91
N ALA A 69 3.55 -13.90 -6.65
CA ALA A 69 3.08 -14.87 -7.62
C ALA A 69 1.55 -14.83 -7.80
N TYR A 70 0.80 -14.43 -6.76
CA TYR A 70 -0.66 -14.29 -6.84
C TYR A 70 -1.07 -13.00 -7.56
N ILE A 71 -0.40 -11.90 -7.22
CA ILE A 71 -0.53 -10.60 -7.85
C ILE A 71 0.78 -9.83 -7.65
N ASP A 72 1.24 -9.11 -8.67
CA ASP A 72 2.43 -8.27 -8.59
C ASP A 72 2.12 -6.83 -9.00
N PHE A 73 2.93 -5.87 -8.54
CA PHE A 73 2.76 -4.46 -8.84
C PHE A 73 4.10 -3.76 -9.10
N LYS A 74 4.08 -2.79 -10.02
CA LYS A 74 5.18 -1.86 -10.28
C LYS A 74 4.76 -0.42 -10.05
N GLU A 75 5.72 0.43 -9.70
CA GLU A 75 5.48 1.88 -9.68
C GLU A 75 5.32 2.43 -11.09
N GLY A 76 4.50 3.47 -11.23
CA GLY A 76 4.42 4.27 -12.44
C GLY A 76 5.71 5.08 -12.72
N LEU A 77 5.65 5.92 -13.76
CA LEU A 77 6.78 6.75 -14.19
C LEU A 77 7.27 7.69 -13.08
N HIS A 78 8.58 7.76 -12.88
CA HIS A 78 9.18 8.51 -11.78
C HIS A 78 9.15 10.02 -12.04
N LEU A 79 8.36 10.78 -11.27
CA LEU A 79 8.15 12.21 -11.51
C LEU A 79 9.44 13.04 -11.48
N ILE A 80 10.28 12.80 -10.48
CA ILE A 80 11.49 13.62 -10.24
C ILE A 80 12.49 13.45 -11.40
N LYS A 81 12.65 12.22 -11.89
CA LYS A 81 13.61 11.89 -12.95
C LYS A 81 13.27 12.55 -14.29
N TYR A 82 11.98 12.76 -14.55
CA TYR A 82 11.47 13.22 -15.85
C TYR A 82 10.67 14.53 -15.76
N LYS A 83 10.87 15.32 -14.70
CA LYS A 83 10.08 16.52 -14.40
C LYS A 83 9.94 17.48 -15.58
N ALA A 84 11.01 17.67 -16.36
CA ALA A 84 11.01 18.57 -17.52
C ALA A 84 10.07 18.14 -18.65
N LEU A 85 9.73 16.86 -18.73
CA LEU A 85 8.88 16.28 -19.76
C LEU A 85 7.38 16.41 -19.44
N PHE A 86 7.02 16.67 -18.18
CA PHE A 86 5.62 16.77 -17.77
C PHE A 86 5.09 18.19 -17.91
N LYS A 87 3.83 18.29 -18.33
CA LYS A 87 3.10 19.54 -18.55
C LYS A 87 1.80 19.53 -17.74
N GLU A 88 1.40 20.71 -17.27
CA GLU A 88 0.14 20.92 -16.52
C GLU A 88 -1.00 21.40 -17.44
N TYR A 89 -0.83 21.30 -18.76
CA TYR A 89 -1.83 21.63 -19.78
C TYR A 89 -1.97 20.49 -20.78
N SER A 90 -3.15 20.36 -21.39
CA SER A 90 -3.41 19.38 -22.44
C SER A 90 -3.08 19.93 -23.83
N SER A 91 -2.75 19.03 -24.75
CA SER A 91 -2.57 19.29 -26.19
C SER A 91 -2.93 18.02 -26.95
N GLU A 92 -3.23 18.11 -28.24
CA GLU A 92 -3.66 16.98 -29.08
C GLU A 92 -2.67 15.82 -29.08
N ASN A 93 -1.36 16.12 -28.96
CA ASN A 93 -0.28 15.13 -28.94
C ASN A 93 0.12 14.67 -27.54
N PHE A 94 -0.62 15.07 -26.50
CA PHE A 94 -0.29 14.77 -25.12
C PHE A 94 -1.15 13.62 -24.57
N ILE A 95 -0.55 12.84 -23.69
CA ILE A 95 -1.18 11.73 -22.99
C ILE A 95 -1.28 12.10 -21.52
N PHE A 96 -2.47 11.88 -20.95
CA PHE A 96 -2.74 12.10 -19.54
C PHE A 96 -2.00 11.07 -18.66
N LEU A 97 -1.38 11.56 -17.60
CA LEU A 97 -0.67 10.78 -16.60
C LEU A 97 -1.43 10.78 -15.28
N TYR A 98 -1.91 9.60 -14.89
CA TYR A 98 -2.61 9.40 -13.65
C TYR A 98 -1.67 9.54 -12.45
N GLN A 99 -2.04 10.45 -11.56
CA GLN A 99 -1.49 10.58 -10.22
C GLN A 99 -2.44 9.97 -9.20
N GLY A 100 -1.91 9.67 -8.02
CA GLY A 100 -2.71 9.18 -6.89
C GLY A 100 -3.96 10.02 -6.70
N SER A 101 -3.82 11.35 -6.61
CA SER A 101 -4.92 12.32 -6.48
C SER A 101 -6.04 12.18 -7.51
N ASN A 102 -5.79 11.63 -8.69
CA ASN A 102 -6.77 11.54 -9.78
C ASN A 102 -7.70 10.32 -9.69
N ILE A 103 -7.43 9.33 -8.83
CA ILE A 103 -8.25 8.11 -8.67
C ILE A 103 -8.87 8.06 -7.27
N CYS A 104 -9.98 7.40 -7.02
CA CYS A 104 -10.51 7.13 -5.68
C CYS A 104 -11.05 5.70 -5.63
N GLN A 105 -11.63 5.30 -4.51
CA GLN A 105 -12.17 3.94 -4.33
C GLN A 105 -13.13 3.62 -5.46
N PHE A 106 -12.82 2.56 -6.21
CA PHE A 106 -13.59 2.11 -7.37
C PHE A 106 -13.77 3.14 -8.50
N ASN A 107 -13.12 4.31 -8.43
CA ASN A 107 -13.29 5.40 -9.39
C ASN A 107 -11.95 5.84 -9.97
N SER A 108 -11.62 5.41 -11.18
CA SER A 108 -10.38 5.84 -11.84
C SER A 108 -10.46 7.22 -12.46
N ARG A 109 -11.62 7.86 -12.51
CA ARG A 109 -11.81 9.22 -13.04
C ARG A 109 -12.20 10.20 -11.94
N PHE A 110 -11.67 10.01 -10.73
CA PHE A 110 -12.00 10.85 -9.59
C PHE A 110 -11.69 12.33 -9.83
N PHE A 111 -10.70 12.65 -10.66
CA PHE A 111 -10.41 14.03 -11.10
C PHE A 111 -11.57 14.76 -11.82
N GLN A 112 -12.61 14.05 -12.25
CA GLN A 112 -13.83 14.63 -12.84
C GLN A 112 -14.91 14.93 -11.77
N ASN A 113 -14.73 14.44 -10.54
CA ASN A 113 -15.65 14.66 -9.45
C ASN A 113 -15.50 16.10 -8.91
N LYS A 114 -16.62 16.73 -8.54
CA LYS A 114 -16.65 18.05 -7.87
C LYS A 114 -15.93 18.03 -6.52
N ASP A 115 -15.95 16.89 -5.84
CA ASP A 115 -15.27 16.66 -4.55
C ASP A 115 -13.77 16.38 -4.72
N ALA A 116 -13.27 16.25 -5.95
CA ALA A 116 -11.85 16.19 -6.18
C ALA A 116 -11.26 17.54 -5.76
N LYS A 117 -10.38 17.52 -4.76
CA LYS A 117 -9.65 18.73 -4.34
C LYS A 117 -9.06 19.42 -5.57
N GLU A 118 -9.27 20.73 -5.69
CA GLU A 118 -8.71 21.58 -6.76
C GLU A 118 -7.18 21.41 -6.92
N SER A 119 -6.50 20.95 -5.87
CA SER A 119 -5.06 20.65 -5.87
C SER A 119 -4.66 19.39 -6.67
N SER A 120 -5.61 18.66 -7.26
CA SER A 120 -5.34 17.48 -8.09
C SER A 120 -4.81 17.90 -9.46
N LYS A 121 -3.54 18.26 -9.52
CA LYS A 121 -2.86 18.60 -10.77
C LYS A 121 -3.10 17.53 -11.84
N LEU A 122 -3.39 17.98 -13.05
CA LEU A 122 -3.49 17.10 -14.22
C LEU A 122 -2.14 17.14 -14.93
N LEU A 123 -1.45 16.00 -14.97
CA LEU A 123 -0.16 15.89 -15.62
C LEU A 123 -0.30 15.26 -17.01
N TRP A 124 0.48 15.78 -17.94
CA TRP A 124 0.47 15.39 -19.34
C TRP A 124 1.90 15.18 -19.83
N ILE A 125 2.09 14.29 -20.79
CA ILE A 125 3.38 14.05 -21.46
C ILE A 125 3.17 13.95 -22.97
N ALA A 126 4.08 14.49 -23.77
CA ALA A 126 3.98 14.30 -25.22
C ALA A 126 4.20 12.83 -25.60
N LYS A 127 3.39 12.33 -26.54
CA LYS A 127 3.38 10.93 -26.99
C LYS A 127 4.76 10.45 -27.46
N GLU A 128 5.55 11.32 -28.07
CA GLU A 128 6.91 11.03 -28.52
C GLU A 128 7.87 10.71 -27.37
N TYR A 129 7.80 11.46 -26.27
CA TYR A 129 8.64 11.23 -25.10
C TYR A 129 8.18 9.99 -24.36
N LEU A 130 6.87 9.79 -24.26
CA LEU A 130 6.32 8.60 -23.63
C LEU A 130 6.80 7.33 -24.34
N LYS A 131 6.75 7.28 -25.68
CA LYS A 131 7.25 6.13 -26.45
C LYS A 131 8.71 5.78 -26.16
N LYS A 132 9.56 6.78 -25.89
CA LYS A 132 10.97 6.56 -25.53
C LYS A 132 11.15 6.02 -24.11
N LEU A 133 10.17 6.21 -23.23
CA LEU A 133 10.19 5.77 -21.84
C LEU A 133 9.52 4.40 -21.63
N LEU A 134 8.68 3.98 -22.56
CA LEU A 134 7.95 2.72 -22.47
C LEU A 134 8.73 1.57 -23.13
N ASN A 135 8.65 0.40 -22.51
CA ASN A 135 9.07 -0.84 -23.15
C ASN A 135 7.95 -1.35 -24.07
N GLU A 136 8.26 -2.30 -24.98
CA GLU A 136 7.28 -2.89 -25.90
C GLU A 136 6.03 -3.44 -25.18
N ASN A 137 6.24 -4.08 -24.03
CA ASN A 137 5.17 -4.62 -23.18
C ASN A 137 4.24 -3.56 -22.53
N ASP A 138 4.61 -2.28 -22.57
CA ASP A 138 3.84 -1.19 -21.97
C ASP A 138 3.00 -0.41 -23.00
N GLN A 139 3.09 -0.74 -24.30
CA GLN A 139 2.38 -0.04 -25.37
C GLN A 139 0.92 -0.50 -25.54
N HIS A 140 0.59 -1.73 -25.12
CA HIS A 140 -0.76 -2.31 -25.23
C HIS A 140 -1.29 -2.71 -23.84
N GLN A 141 -1.60 -1.71 -23.01
CA GLN A 141 -2.09 -1.98 -21.66
C GLN A 141 -3.59 -2.29 -21.68
N THR A 142 -3.90 -3.53 -21.34
CA THR A 142 -5.24 -3.91 -20.87
C THR A 142 -5.56 -3.19 -19.57
N GLU A 143 -6.82 -3.26 -19.16
CA GLU A 143 -7.24 -2.76 -17.87
C GLU A 143 -6.50 -3.51 -16.74
N ARG A 144 -5.91 -2.73 -15.84
CA ARG A 144 -5.07 -3.18 -14.74
C ARG A 144 -5.64 -2.73 -13.41
N ILE A 145 -5.20 -3.38 -12.34
CA ILE A 145 -5.49 -2.92 -10.98
C ILE A 145 -4.52 -1.79 -10.65
N LEU A 146 -5.05 -0.68 -10.17
CA LEU A 146 -4.28 0.44 -9.64
C LEU A 146 -4.48 0.50 -8.13
N TYR A 147 -3.43 0.81 -7.38
CA TYR A 147 -3.59 1.32 -6.02
C TYR A 147 -2.71 2.52 -5.76
N ARG A 148 -3.19 3.42 -4.90
CA ARG A 148 -2.48 4.64 -4.56
C ARG A 148 -1.34 4.36 -3.58
N LYS A 149 -0.18 4.96 -3.82
CA LYS A 149 0.89 5.13 -2.81
C LYS A 149 0.49 6.27 -1.88
N ILE A 150 -0.59 6.08 -1.11
CA ILE A 150 -1.13 7.13 -0.21
C ILE A 150 -0.11 7.42 0.87
N ALA A 151 0.09 8.72 1.12
CA ALA A 151 0.92 9.27 2.15
C ALA A 151 0.07 9.81 3.31
N SER A 152 0.13 9.19 4.50
CA SER A 152 -0.35 9.65 5.82
C SER A 152 -1.37 8.73 6.51
N ASN A 153 -1.09 8.47 7.79
CA ASN A 153 -1.97 7.81 8.76
C ASN A 153 -3.22 8.63 9.11
N THR A 154 -3.24 9.93 8.81
CA THR A 154 -4.40 10.83 8.98
C THR A 154 -5.44 10.68 7.87
N ASN A 155 -5.14 9.94 6.82
CA ASN A 155 -6.13 9.67 5.78
C ASN A 155 -7.21 8.72 6.31
N GLU A 156 -8.45 9.00 5.91
CA GLU A 156 -9.61 8.16 6.22
C GLU A 156 -9.37 6.70 5.79
N ARG A 157 -8.66 6.51 4.67
CA ARG A 157 -8.33 5.21 4.08
C ARG A 157 -6.84 5.08 3.81
N THR A 158 -6.25 3.96 4.20
CA THR A 158 -4.86 3.62 3.90
C THR A 158 -4.73 2.99 2.51
N MET A 159 -5.67 2.11 2.14
CA MET A 159 -5.68 1.47 0.83
C MET A 159 -6.82 2.00 -0.02
N ILE A 160 -6.47 2.53 -1.19
CA ILE A 160 -7.41 2.95 -2.23
C ILE A 160 -6.98 2.30 -3.53
N SER A 161 -7.89 1.50 -4.08
CA SER A 161 -7.67 0.78 -5.32
C SER A 161 -8.81 1.02 -6.31
N THR A 162 -8.48 0.95 -7.59
CA THR A 162 -9.47 1.08 -8.66
C THR A 162 -9.04 0.31 -9.89
N PHE A 163 -9.96 0.20 -10.84
CA PHE A 163 -9.71 -0.39 -12.14
C PHE A 163 -9.23 0.67 -13.13
N SER A 164 -8.13 0.39 -13.81
CA SER A 164 -7.55 1.31 -14.77
C SER A 164 -8.37 1.34 -16.06
N PRO A 165 -8.49 2.50 -16.73
CA PRO A 165 -8.90 2.53 -18.12
C PRO A 165 -7.86 1.82 -19.01
N LYS A 166 -8.26 1.39 -20.20
CA LYS A 166 -7.31 0.91 -21.23
C LYS A 166 -6.34 2.03 -21.60
N ASN A 167 -5.09 1.66 -21.90
CA ASN A 167 -4.04 2.59 -22.34
C ASN A 167 -3.80 3.77 -21.37
N CYS A 168 -3.96 3.55 -20.07
CA CYS A 168 -3.62 4.55 -19.06
C CYS A 168 -2.14 4.46 -18.67
N TYR A 169 -1.56 5.59 -18.31
CA TYR A 169 -0.20 5.66 -17.78
C TYR A 169 -0.24 6.36 -16.44
N CYS A 170 0.49 5.83 -15.46
CA CYS A 170 0.52 6.41 -14.12
C CYS A 170 1.92 6.88 -13.77
N VAL A 171 1.99 7.79 -12.81
CA VAL A 171 3.25 8.22 -12.20
C VAL A 171 3.52 7.46 -10.91
N ASN A 172 4.70 7.63 -10.31
CA ASN A 172 5.16 6.91 -9.12
C ASN A 172 4.32 7.09 -7.83
N SER A 173 3.23 7.85 -7.86
CA SER A 173 2.23 7.91 -6.79
C SER A 173 1.16 6.81 -6.90
N ILE A 174 1.22 5.98 -7.94
CA ILE A 174 0.34 4.83 -8.18
C ILE A 174 1.20 3.60 -8.44
N TYR A 175 0.78 2.49 -7.85
CA TYR A 175 1.22 1.15 -8.22
C TYR A 175 0.23 0.52 -9.21
N ILE A 176 0.80 -0.13 -10.22
CA ILE A 176 0.09 -0.71 -11.35
C ILE A 176 0.35 -2.20 -11.34
N ASN A 177 -0.71 -3.00 -11.45
CA ASN A 177 -0.58 -4.45 -11.49
C ASN A 177 0.23 -4.90 -12.72
N CYS A 178 1.22 -5.76 -12.47
CA CYS A 178 2.01 -6.47 -13.47
C CYS A 178 1.40 -7.85 -13.70
N GLU A 179 1.01 -8.14 -14.94
CA GLU A 179 0.44 -9.43 -15.32
C GLU A 179 1.49 -10.20 -16.13
N LYS A 180 2.21 -11.13 -15.49
CA LYS A 180 3.01 -12.13 -16.21
C LYS A 180 2.11 -13.12 -16.97
N VAL A 181 0.99 -13.46 -16.33
CA VAL A 181 -0.11 -14.24 -16.90
C VAL A 181 -1.37 -13.39 -16.81
N PRO A 182 -2.18 -13.29 -17.89
CA PRO A 182 -3.42 -12.53 -17.87
C PRO A 182 -4.33 -12.96 -16.72
N ILE A 183 -4.83 -11.99 -15.97
CA ILE A 183 -5.76 -12.23 -14.86
C ILE A 183 -7.19 -11.97 -15.35
N SER A 184 -8.13 -12.86 -14.98
CA SER A 184 -9.54 -12.66 -15.34
C SER A 184 -10.11 -11.39 -14.72
N ILE A 185 -11.09 -10.77 -15.40
CA ILE A 185 -11.77 -9.57 -14.91
C ILE A 185 -12.39 -9.80 -13.51
N PHE A 186 -12.97 -10.98 -13.26
CA PHE A 186 -13.55 -11.32 -11.96
C PHE A 186 -12.50 -11.34 -10.84
N LYS A 187 -11.32 -11.91 -11.10
CA LYS A 187 -10.22 -11.89 -10.13
C LYS A 187 -9.72 -10.46 -9.89
N LYS A 188 -9.69 -9.61 -10.91
CA LYS A 188 -9.33 -8.19 -10.75
C LYS A 188 -10.35 -7.43 -9.89
N LEU A 189 -11.64 -7.61 -10.16
CA LEU A 189 -12.71 -7.02 -9.38
C LEU A 189 -12.69 -7.50 -7.92
N PHE A 190 -12.50 -8.80 -7.69
CA PHE A 190 -12.36 -9.36 -6.35
C PHE A 190 -11.20 -8.70 -5.58
N ILE A 191 -10.02 -8.58 -6.19
CA ILE A 191 -8.87 -7.96 -5.54
C ILE A 191 -9.13 -6.49 -5.22
N ILE A 192 -9.74 -5.74 -6.14
CA ILE A 192 -10.12 -4.34 -5.90
C ILE A 192 -11.13 -4.24 -4.75
N SER A 193 -12.11 -5.14 -4.68
CA SER A 193 -13.07 -5.20 -3.56
C SER A 193 -12.38 -5.47 -2.23
N VAL A 194 -11.44 -6.43 -2.18
CA VAL A 194 -10.66 -6.71 -0.97
C VAL A 194 -9.82 -5.50 -0.58
N PHE A 195 -9.08 -4.90 -1.51
CA PHE A 195 -8.20 -3.76 -1.24
C PHE A 195 -8.96 -2.54 -0.72
N ASN A 196 -10.19 -2.32 -1.18
CA ASN A 196 -11.05 -1.25 -0.69
C ASN A 196 -11.93 -1.64 0.51
N SER A 197 -11.79 -2.85 1.07
CA SER A 197 -12.55 -3.27 2.26
C SER A 197 -11.98 -2.64 3.55
N LEU A 198 -12.84 -2.43 4.55
CA LEU A 198 -12.41 -1.95 5.86
C LEU A 198 -11.52 -2.96 6.59
N ALA A 199 -11.77 -4.25 6.40
CA ALA A 199 -10.95 -5.31 6.98
C ALA A 199 -9.51 -5.26 6.46
N PHE A 200 -9.34 -5.10 5.15
CA PHE A 200 -8.00 -4.96 4.57
C PHE A 200 -7.33 -3.64 4.97
N ASP A 201 -8.09 -2.53 4.98
CA ASP A 201 -7.58 -1.22 5.44
C ASP A 201 -7.06 -1.30 6.89
N PHE A 202 -7.82 -1.98 7.76
CA PHE A 202 -7.43 -2.21 9.15
C PHE A 202 -6.11 -2.99 9.24
N ILE A 203 -5.93 -4.05 8.46
CA ILE A 203 -4.70 -4.85 8.50
C ILE A 203 -3.52 -4.05 7.93
N ILE A 204 -3.67 -3.48 6.74
CA ILE A 204 -2.56 -2.84 6.02
C ILE A 204 -2.04 -1.60 6.75
N ARG A 205 -2.90 -0.87 7.47
CA ARG A 205 -2.52 0.31 8.28
C ARG A 205 -1.47 0.02 9.34
N ARG A 206 -1.27 -1.25 9.72
CA ARG A 206 -0.22 -1.68 10.66
C ARG A 206 1.18 -1.77 10.05
N PHE A 207 1.23 -1.90 8.74
CA PHE A 207 2.46 -2.06 7.96
C PHE A 207 2.82 -0.79 7.21
N VAL A 208 1.91 0.19 7.19
CA VAL A 208 2.08 1.46 6.49
C VAL A 208 2.46 2.53 7.50
N ASP A 209 3.70 3.02 7.38
CA ASP A 209 4.14 4.20 8.12
C ASP A 209 3.60 5.45 7.43
N SER A 210 4.33 5.91 6.41
CA SER A 210 3.94 7.04 5.58
C SER A 210 3.24 6.56 4.31
N ASN A 211 3.79 5.58 3.61
CA ASN A 211 3.32 5.17 2.28
C ASN A 211 2.91 3.70 2.21
N ALA A 212 1.80 3.41 1.55
CA ALA A 212 1.42 2.05 1.16
C ALA A 212 2.34 1.54 0.04
N THR A 213 3.58 1.18 0.37
CA THR A 213 4.55 0.62 -0.58
C THR A 213 4.23 -0.84 -0.90
N LYS A 214 4.84 -1.34 -1.98
CA LYS A 214 4.76 -2.75 -2.36
C LYS A 214 5.13 -3.71 -1.21
N SER A 215 6.15 -3.36 -0.41
CA SER A 215 6.60 -4.14 0.76
C SER A 215 5.62 -4.18 1.94
N CYS A 216 4.51 -3.43 1.88
CA CYS A 216 3.43 -3.57 2.86
C CYS A 216 2.49 -4.73 2.51
N LEU A 217 2.52 -5.22 1.26
CA LEU A 217 1.64 -6.27 0.76
C LEU A 217 2.22 -7.68 0.91
N TYR A 218 3.55 -7.81 0.96
CA TYR A 218 4.29 -9.07 0.87
C TYR A 218 5.22 -9.26 2.04
#